data_AF-A0A515DAC1-F1
#
_entry.id   AF-A0A515DAC1-F1
#
_cell.length_a   1.000
_cell.length_b   1.000
_cell.length_c   1.000
_cell.angle_alpha   90.00
_cell.angle_beta   90.00
_cell.angle_gamma   90.00
#
_symmetry.space_group_name_H-M   'P 1'
#
loop_
_entity.id
_entity.type
_entity.pdbx_description
1 polymer ?
#
loop_
_entity_poly.entity_id
_entity_poly.type
_entity_poly.pdbx_seq_one_letter_code
_entity_poly.pdbx_strand_id
1 'polypeptide(L)'
;MKAIAVASNKCVASLPQVPTFIDGGLGDFRSQSWYDLLVRAGTLSSNVDTLNVVFVTAMKVPAMRGKLKALRLDLHGTTAADFGPFIQADLARYSRAIELSGAKIE
;
A
#
# COMPACT_ATOMS: atom_id res chain seq x y z
N MET A 1 -26.86 0.63 -1.22
CA MET A 1 -25.61 0.45 -1.98
C MET A 1 -24.95 -0.85 -1.53
N LYS A 2 -24.53 -1.73 -2.45
CA LYS A 2 -23.91 -3.03 -2.14
C LYS A 2 -22.53 -3.07 -2.80
N ALA A 3 -21.49 -3.39 -2.03
CA ALA A 3 -20.16 -3.62 -2.58
C ALA A 3 -20.16 -4.90 -3.44
N ILE A 4 -19.57 -4.84 -4.63
CA ILE A 4 -19.57 -5.94 -5.61
C ILE A 4 -18.21 -6.65 -5.72
N ALA A 5 -17.11 -5.91 -5.53
CA ALA A 5 -15.76 -6.45 -5.50
C ALA A 5 -14.83 -5.48 -4.73
N VAL A 6 -13.71 -5.99 -4.22
CA VAL A 6 -12.63 -5.18 -3.64
C VAL A 6 -11.39 -5.18 -4.54
N ALA A 7 -10.74 -4.03 -4.69
CA ALA A 7 -9.56 -3.83 -5.54
C ALA A 7 -8.24 -4.11 -4.81
N SER A 8 -8.18 -5.23 -4.08
CA SER A 8 -7.03 -5.69 -3.31
C SER A 8 -6.68 -7.13 -3.67
N ASN A 9 -5.46 -7.57 -3.32
CA ASN A 9 -4.98 -8.92 -3.63
C ASN A 9 -5.74 -10.03 -2.88
N LYS A 10 -6.47 -9.67 -1.83
CA LYS A 10 -7.27 -10.56 -0.98
C LYS A 10 -8.48 -9.81 -0.44
N CYS A 11 -9.50 -10.54 -0.01
CA CYS A 11 -10.64 -9.95 0.70
C CYS A 11 -10.16 -9.19 1.94
N VAL A 12 -10.80 -8.07 2.22
CA VAL A 12 -10.51 -7.26 3.42
C VAL A 12 -11.32 -7.78 4.61
N ALA A 13 -10.74 -7.74 5.81
CA ALA A 13 -11.39 -8.28 7.01
C ALA A 13 -12.73 -7.60 7.35
N SER A 14 -12.93 -6.37 6.89
CA SER A 14 -14.18 -5.62 7.05
C SER A 14 -15.30 -6.06 6.10
N LEU A 15 -14.96 -6.79 5.02
CA LEU A 15 -15.88 -7.26 3.97
C LEU A 15 -15.50 -8.68 3.52
N PRO A 16 -15.49 -9.69 4.43
CA PRO A 16 -14.98 -11.02 4.13
C PRO A 16 -15.75 -11.78 3.03
N GLN A 17 -17.02 -11.42 2.81
CA GLN A 17 -17.90 -12.00 1.81
C GLN A 17 -17.88 -11.30 0.44
N VAL A 18 -17.15 -10.19 0.32
CA VAL A 18 -17.03 -9.45 -0.94
C VAL A 18 -15.77 -9.94 -1.67
N PRO A 19 -15.90 -10.52 -2.88
CA PRO A 19 -14.76 -11.07 -3.60
C PRO A 19 -13.80 -9.96 -4.05
N THR A 20 -12.59 -10.33 -4.41
CA THR A 20 -11.67 -9.43 -5.13
C THR A 20 -12.03 -9.38 -6.61
N PHE A 21 -11.52 -8.39 -7.35
CA PHE A 21 -11.57 -8.43 -8.82
C PHE A 21 -10.77 -9.61 -9.40
N ILE A 22 -9.73 -10.05 -8.70
CA ILE A 22 -8.91 -11.22 -9.06
C ILE A 22 -9.75 -12.51 -9.01
N ASP A 23 -10.55 -12.69 -7.96
CA ASP A 23 -11.48 -13.83 -7.84
C ASP A 23 -12.53 -13.85 -8.97
N GLY A 24 -12.87 -12.67 -9.49
CA GLY A 24 -13.74 -12.48 -10.64
C GLY A 24 -13.07 -12.70 -12.00
N GLY A 25 -11.79 -13.09 -12.03
CA GLY A 25 -11.04 -13.38 -13.25
C GLY A 25 -10.27 -12.20 -13.83
N LEU A 26 -10.24 -11.03 -13.16
CA LEU A 26 -9.43 -9.89 -13.60
C LEU A 26 -7.99 -9.98 -13.10
N GLY A 27 -7.24 -10.94 -13.65
CA GLY A 27 -5.78 -11.02 -13.60
C GLY A 27 -5.14 -10.56 -12.27
N ASP A 28 -4.25 -9.58 -12.34
CA ASP A 28 -3.58 -8.96 -11.20
C ASP A 28 -4.20 -7.61 -10.79
N PHE A 29 -5.49 -7.40 -11.10
CA PHE A 29 -6.16 -6.13 -10.88
C PHE A 29 -6.15 -5.73 -9.40
N ARG A 30 -5.44 -4.65 -9.11
CA ARG A 30 -5.37 -4.04 -7.78
C ARG A 30 -5.27 -2.52 -7.88
N SER A 31 -6.00 -1.83 -7.01
CA SER A 31 -6.04 -0.38 -6.89
C SER A 31 -6.11 0.00 -5.40
N GLN A 32 -5.23 -0.61 -4.61
CA GLN A 32 -5.15 -0.34 -3.17
C GLN A 32 -4.26 0.89 -2.94
N SER A 33 -4.78 1.86 -2.19
CA SER A 33 -4.01 3.01 -1.73
C SER A 33 -3.10 2.61 -0.57
N TRP A 34 -1.93 3.26 -0.51
CA TRP A 34 -0.92 3.05 0.52
C TRP A 34 -0.38 4.39 1.02
N TYR A 35 0.33 4.36 2.15
CA TYR A 35 1.00 5.50 2.75
C TYR A 35 2.40 5.10 3.13
N ASP A 36 3.38 5.95 2.83
CA ASP A 36 4.79 5.66 3.11
C ASP A 36 5.56 6.87 3.60
N LEU A 37 6.72 6.59 4.19
CA LEU A 37 7.69 7.59 4.64
C LEU A 37 8.90 7.57 3.71
N LEU A 38 9.14 8.70 3.04
CA LEU A 38 10.25 8.89 2.11
C LEU A 38 11.33 9.79 2.73
N VAL A 39 12.58 9.55 2.36
CA VAL A 39 13.72 10.42 2.68
C VAL A 39 14.37 10.95 1.41
N ARG A 40 15.25 11.95 1.54
CA ARG A 40 15.98 12.52 0.40
C ARG A 40 16.91 11.48 -0.22
N ALA A 41 17.04 11.51 -1.54
CA ALA A 41 18.07 10.74 -2.24
C ALA A 41 19.47 11.04 -1.67
N GLY A 42 20.27 10.00 -1.44
CA GLY A 42 21.61 10.11 -0.85
C GLY A 42 21.66 10.15 0.68
N THR A 43 20.52 10.04 1.38
CA THR A 43 20.54 9.77 2.84
C THR A 43 21.29 8.47 3.11
N LEU A 44 22.25 8.52 4.04
CA LEU A 44 23.06 7.35 4.44
C LEU A 44 22.17 6.21 4.92
N SER A 45 22.48 4.97 4.50
CA SER A 45 21.71 3.77 4.84
C SER A 45 21.53 3.62 6.36
N SER A 46 22.55 3.91 7.16
CA SER A 46 22.45 3.86 8.63
C SER A 46 21.37 4.79 9.20
N ASN A 47 21.17 5.96 8.60
CA ASN A 47 20.12 6.88 9.00
C ASN A 47 18.75 6.37 8.56
N VAL A 48 18.66 5.77 7.37
CA VAL A 48 17.43 5.12 6.89
C VAL A 48 17.01 3.98 7.81
N ASP A 49 17.96 3.14 8.19
CA ASP A 49 17.73 2.00 9.09
C ASP A 49 17.23 2.49 10.46
N THR A 50 17.86 3.53 10.99
CA THR A 50 17.47 4.16 12.26
C THR A 50 16.04 4.70 12.18
N LEU A 51 15.70 5.42 11.11
CA LEU A 51 14.35 5.96 10.89
C LEU A 51 13.32 4.84 10.72
N ASN A 52 13.63 3.77 9.98
CA ASN A 52 12.75 2.62 9.82
C ASN A 52 12.45 1.96 11.17
N VAL A 53 13.47 1.73 12.00
CA VAL A 53 13.29 1.14 13.33
C VAL A 53 12.37 2.01 14.20
N VAL A 54 12.60 3.32 14.24
CA VAL A 54 11.79 4.26 15.03
C VAL A 54 10.35 4.30 14.50
N PHE A 55 10.17 4.37 13.19
CA PHE A 55 8.86 4.42 12.55
C PHE A 55 8.04 3.14 12.82
N VAL A 56 8.62 1.96 12.58
CA VAL A 56 7.97 0.67 12.85
C VAL A 56 7.64 0.52 14.34
N THR A 57 8.51 0.98 15.23
CA THR A 57 8.27 0.96 16.68
C THR A 57 7.10 1.86 17.06
N ALA A 58 7.06 3.09 16.54
CA ALA A 58 5.97 4.03 16.81
C ALA A 58 4.62 3.49 16.34
N MET A 59 4.55 2.82 15.18
CA MET A 59 3.30 2.25 14.68
C MET A 59 2.79 1.06 15.50
N LYS A 60 3.65 0.41 16.28
CA LYS A 60 3.26 -0.68 17.19
C LYS A 60 2.71 -0.18 18.53
N VAL A 61 2.88 1.10 18.87
CA VAL A 61 2.32 1.69 20.10
C VAL A 61 0.79 1.55 20.11
N PRO A 62 0.15 1.13 21.22
CA PRO A 62 -1.30 0.85 21.24
C PRO A 62 -2.18 2.00 20.76
N ALA A 63 -1.86 3.23 21.15
CA ALA A 63 -2.57 4.43 20.70
C ALA A 63 -2.49 4.62 19.17
N MET A 64 -1.32 4.32 18.57
CA MET A 64 -1.14 4.41 17.13
C MET A 64 -1.87 3.28 16.40
N ARG A 65 -1.77 2.05 16.90
CA ARG A 65 -2.55 0.91 16.38
C ARG A 65 -4.06 1.18 16.39
N GLY A 66 -4.56 1.81 17.45
CA GLY A 66 -5.95 2.24 17.54
C GLY A 66 -6.34 3.21 16.43
N LYS A 67 -5.50 4.22 16.16
CA LYS A 67 -5.71 5.19 15.07
C LYS A 67 -5.65 4.54 13.69
N LEU A 68 -4.65 3.70 13.43
CA LEU A 68 -4.53 2.98 12.15
C LEU A 68 -5.76 2.10 11.89
N LYS A 69 -6.23 1.37 12.91
CA LYS A 69 -7.44 0.55 12.81
C LYS A 69 -8.69 1.40 12.53
N ALA A 70 -8.83 2.56 13.17
CA ALA A 70 -9.94 3.49 12.91
C ALA A 70 -9.93 4.01 11.46
N LEU A 71 -8.75 4.24 10.90
CA LEU A 71 -8.54 4.62 9.51
C LEU A 71 -8.59 3.44 8.52
N ARG A 72 -8.78 2.21 9.02
CA ARG A 72 -8.74 0.96 8.22
C ARG A 72 -7.43 0.78 7.46
N LEU A 73 -6.34 1.23 8.08
CA LEU A 73 -4.98 1.06 7.58
C LEU A 73 -4.34 -0.15 8.25
N ASP A 74 -3.85 -1.06 7.42
CA ASP A 74 -3.03 -2.17 7.86
C ASP A 74 -1.56 -1.81 7.72
N LEU A 75 -0.77 -2.23 8.71
CA LEU A 75 0.68 -2.12 8.66
C LEU A 75 1.24 -3.11 7.62
N HIS A 76 1.93 -2.59 6.61
CA HIS A 76 2.57 -3.38 5.56
C HIS A 76 4.02 -2.94 5.41
N GLY A 77 4.92 -3.89 5.11
CA GLY A 77 6.36 -3.62 4.93
C GLY A 77 7.05 -3.20 6.24
N THR A 78 8.03 -3.97 6.70
CA THR A 78 8.75 -3.66 7.95
C THR A 78 10.20 -3.29 7.75
N THR A 79 10.69 -3.32 6.50
CA THR A 79 12.07 -2.98 6.18
C THR A 79 12.12 -1.94 5.06
N ALA A 80 13.12 -1.05 5.14
CA ALA A 80 13.39 -0.09 4.08
C ALA A 80 13.79 -0.77 2.75
N ALA A 81 14.38 -1.97 2.84
CA ALA A 81 14.81 -2.74 1.67
C ALA A 81 13.62 -3.27 0.84
N ASP A 82 12.54 -3.69 1.51
CA ASP A 82 11.34 -4.21 0.82
C ASP A 82 10.59 -3.11 0.06
N PHE A 83 10.73 -1.86 0.48
CA PHE A 83 9.95 -0.75 -0.04
C PHE A 83 10.39 -0.29 -1.44
N GLY A 84 11.71 -0.28 -1.71
CA GLY A 84 12.25 0.14 -3.00
C GLY A 84 11.68 -0.66 -4.19
N PRO A 85 11.71 -2.00 -4.16
CA PRO A 85 11.09 -2.84 -5.18
C PRO A 85 9.57 -2.64 -5.29
N PHE A 86 8.88 -2.45 -4.17
CA PHE A 86 7.42 -2.23 -4.15
C PHE A 86 7.03 -0.97 -4.92
N ILE A 87 7.65 0.18 -4.62
CA ILE A 87 7.30 1.45 -5.28
C ILE A 87 7.64 1.43 -6.78
N GLN A 88 8.73 0.78 -7.18
CA GLN A 88 9.07 0.61 -8.60
C GLN A 88 8.02 -0.22 -9.34
N ALA A 89 7.57 -1.32 -8.75
CA ALA A 89 6.52 -2.16 -9.33
C ALA A 89 5.17 -1.43 -9.41
N ASP A 90 4.84 -0.63 -8.39
CA ASP A 90 3.59 0.14 -8.35
C ASP A 90 3.59 1.26 -9.39
N LEU A 91 4.72 1.99 -9.51
CA LEU A 91 4.92 3.02 -10.53
C LEU A 91 4.79 2.46 -11.95
N ALA A 92 5.40 1.30 -12.23
CA ALA A 92 5.29 0.64 -13.52
C ALA A 92 3.84 0.26 -13.86
N ARG A 93 3.10 -0.30 -12.87
CA ARG A 93 1.68 -0.66 -13.05
C ARG A 93 0.82 0.55 -13.40
N TYR A 94 0.94 1.64 -12.64
CA TYR A 94 0.11 2.82 -12.87
C TYR A 94 0.52 3.59 -14.13
N SER A 95 1.81 3.63 -14.47
CA SER A 95 2.27 4.19 -15.75
C SER A 95 1.58 3.47 -16.93
N ARG A 96 1.56 2.13 -16.89
CA ARG A 96 0.87 1.34 -17.91
C ARG A 96 -0.64 1.60 -17.94
N ALA A 97 -1.28 1.75 -16.78
CA ALA A 97 -2.71 2.04 -16.69
C ALA A 97 -3.05 3.43 -17.30
N ILE A 98 -2.20 4.44 -17.06
CA ILE A 98 -2.36 5.78 -17.63
C ILE A 98 -2.22 5.73 -19.16
N GLU A 99 -1.19 5.07 -19.68
CA GLU A 99 -0.98 4.89 -21.12
C GLU A 99 -2.19 4.23 -21.80
N LEU A 100 -2.72 3.16 -21.21
CA LEU A 100 -3.83 2.40 -21.77
C LEU A 100 -5.16 3.15 -21.71
N SER A 101 -5.40 3.92 -20.64
CA SER A 101 -6.65 4.65 -20.45
C SER A 101 -6.69 5.99 -21.18
N GLY A 102 -5.52 6.55 -21.53
CA GLY A 102 -5.43 7.91 -22.05
C GLY A 102 -5.71 8.98 -20.99
N ALA A 103 -5.70 8.61 -19.71
CA ALA A 103 -5.94 9.54 -18.60
C ALA A 103 -4.90 10.68 -18.60
N LYS A 104 -5.36 11.90 -18.29
CA LYS A 104 -4.53 13.09 -18.16
C LYS A 104 -4.87 13.78 -16.83
N ILE A 105 -3.88 14.45 -16.26
CA ILE A 105 -4.12 15.40 -15.17
C ILE A 105 -4.67 16.67 -15.84
N GLU A 106 -5.88 17.07 -15.45
CA GLU A 106 -6.48 18.36 -15.86
C GLU A 106 -5.85 19.54 -15.10
#